data_AF-A0A7K0XEW0-F1
#
_entry.id   AF-A0A7K0XEW0-F1
#
_cell.length_a   1.000
_cell.length_b   1.000
_cell.length_c   1.000
_cell.angle_alpha   90.00
_cell.angle_beta   90.00
_cell.angle_gamma   90.00
#
_symmetry.space_group_name_H-M   'P 1'
#
loop_
_entity.id
_entity.type
_entity.pdbx_description
1 polymer ?
#
loop_
_entity_poly.entity_id
_entity_poly.type
_entity_poly.pdbx_seq_one_letter_code
_entity_poly.pdbx_strand_id
1 'polypeptide(L)'
;MTTGLQPPEGTAALLFDCDGTLVDTLGLYRECWREVFGQQGFEMTDAWFTAWAGHSLEPFIEAAFPGLSAEAREAIGVKGLELF
;
A
#
# COMPACT_ATOMS: atom_id res chain seq x y z
N MET A 1 -11.78 -33.20 1.91
CA MET A 1 -10.75 -32.44 2.65
C MET A 1 -11.26 -31.02 2.79
N THR A 2 -11.43 -30.52 4.00
CA THR A 2 -11.87 -29.15 4.25
C THR A 2 -10.67 -28.23 4.17
N THR A 3 -10.45 -27.64 2.99
CA THR A 3 -9.39 -26.66 2.75
C THR A 3 -9.91 -25.29 3.15
N GLY A 4 -9.74 -24.93 4.43
CA GLY A 4 -10.17 -23.65 4.95
C GLY A 4 -9.41 -23.29 6.22
N LEU A 5 -9.31 -21.99 6.52
CA LEU A 5 -8.67 -21.49 7.74
C LEU A 5 -9.24 -22.20 8.97
N GLN A 6 -8.35 -22.68 9.83
CA GLN A 6 -8.70 -23.32 11.11
C GLN A 6 -8.27 -22.39 12.25
N PRO A 7 -9.08 -21.38 12.61
CA PRO A 7 -8.74 -20.49 13.71
C PRO A 7 -8.78 -21.27 15.04
N PRO A 8 -7.99 -20.86 16.05
CA PRO A 8 -8.01 -21.48 17.37
C PRO A 8 -9.41 -21.47 18.02
N GLU A 9 -9.68 -22.47 18.86
CA GLU A 9 -10.91 -22.53 19.66
C GLU A 9 -11.09 -21.26 20.50
N GLY A 10 -12.32 -20.72 20.53
CA GLY A 10 -12.62 -19.46 21.21
C GLY A 10 -12.34 -18.20 20.38
N THR A 11 -11.90 -18.32 19.13
CA THR A 11 -11.80 -17.18 18.20
C THR A 11 -13.19 -16.58 17.94
N ALA A 12 -13.41 -15.33 18.34
CA ALA A 12 -14.69 -14.64 18.17
C ALA A 12 -14.88 -14.05 16.76
N ALA A 13 -13.80 -13.63 16.10
CA ALA A 13 -13.82 -13.06 14.76
C ALA A 13 -12.46 -13.15 14.06
N LEU A 14 -12.47 -13.09 12.73
CA LEU A 14 -11.30 -12.91 11.87
C LEU A 14 -11.50 -11.64 11.04
N LEU A 15 -10.53 -10.74 11.05
CA LEU A 15 -10.49 -9.59 10.16
C LEU A 15 -9.43 -9.84 9.09
N PHE A 16 -9.80 -9.58 7.84
CA PHE A 16 -8.93 -9.72 6.69
C PHE A 16 -8.71 -8.35 6.08
N ASP A 17 -7.44 -8.06 5.78
CA ASP A 17 -7.10 -7.01 4.84
C ASP A 17 -7.54 -7.39 3.41
N CYS A 18 -7.61 -6.43 2.50
CA CYS A 18 -8.01 -6.67 1.11
C CYS A 18 -6.81 -7.04 0.22
N ASP A 19 -5.92 -6.09 -0.04
CA ASP A 19 -4.83 -6.22 -1.00
C ASP A 19 -3.73 -7.17 -0.48
N GLY A 20 -3.37 -8.16 -1.27
CA GLY A 20 -2.39 -9.20 -0.90
C GLY A 20 -2.88 -10.21 0.14
N THR A 21 -4.10 -10.04 0.67
CA THR A 21 -4.73 -10.97 1.63
C THR A 21 -5.96 -11.67 1.01
N LEU A 22 -6.97 -10.90 0.58
CA LEU A 22 -8.17 -11.43 -0.08
C LEU A 22 -8.03 -11.45 -1.61
N VAL A 23 -7.29 -10.48 -2.17
CA VAL A 23 -7.09 -10.34 -3.62
C VAL A 23 -5.61 -10.08 -3.91
N ASP A 24 -5.07 -10.71 -4.95
CA ASP A 24 -3.65 -10.56 -5.34
C ASP A 24 -3.43 -9.30 -6.19
N THR A 25 -3.47 -8.14 -5.53
CA THR A 25 -3.36 -6.80 -6.14
C THR A 25 -2.13 -6.02 -5.68
N LEU A 26 -1.40 -6.51 -4.67
CA LEU A 26 -0.27 -5.78 -4.08
C LEU A 26 0.86 -5.54 -5.09
N GLY A 27 1.07 -6.47 -6.03
CA GLY A 27 2.03 -6.29 -7.12
C GLY A 27 1.65 -5.13 -8.05
N LEU A 28 0.37 -5.01 -8.40
CA LEU A 28 -0.13 -3.90 -9.23
C LEU A 28 -0.02 -2.57 -8.48
N TYR A 29 -0.42 -2.55 -7.20
CA TYR A 29 -0.31 -1.38 -6.34
C TYR A 29 1.13 -0.85 -6.32
N ARG A 30 2.12 -1.74 -6.18
CA ARG A 30 3.55 -1.38 -6.24
C ARG A 30 3.92 -0.72 -7.57
N GLU A 31 3.50 -1.25 -8.71
CA GLU A 31 3.85 -0.67 -10.01
C GLU A 31 3.22 0.71 -10.22
N CYS A 32 1.93 0.89 -9.85
CA CYS A 32 1.27 2.19 -9.93
C CYS A 32 1.99 3.25 -9.07
N TRP A 33 2.33 2.90 -7.83
CA TRP A 33 3.06 3.83 -6.94
C TRP A 33 4.49 4.10 -7.40
N ARG A 34 5.17 3.11 -7.99
CA ARG A 34 6.50 3.30 -8.59
C ARG A 34 6.43 4.31 -9.72
N GLU A 35 5.39 4.26 -10.54
CA GLU A 35 5.18 5.22 -11.62
C GLU A 35 4.93 6.63 -11.06
N VAL A 36 3.97 6.78 -10.14
CA VAL A 36 3.62 8.09 -9.55
C VAL A 36 4.81 8.72 -8.85
N PHE A 37 5.55 7.96 -8.06
CA PHE A 37 6.75 8.45 -7.38
C PHE A 37 7.89 8.75 -8.36
N GLY A 38 8.06 7.92 -9.39
CA GLY A 38 9.04 8.14 -10.46
C GLY A 38 8.82 9.44 -11.22
N GLN A 39 7.56 9.80 -11.49
CA GLN A 39 7.20 11.09 -12.10
C GLN A 39 7.59 12.31 -11.23
N GLN A 40 7.76 12.11 -9.92
CA GLN A 40 8.22 13.13 -8.97
C GLN A 40 9.73 13.02 -8.66
N GLY A 41 10.46 12.12 -9.33
CA GLY A 41 11.90 11.94 -9.17
C GLY A 41 12.32 11.04 -8.01
N PHE A 42 11.40 10.26 -7.43
CA PHE A 42 11.72 9.27 -6.40
C PHE A 42 11.78 7.85 -6.98
N GLU A 43 12.88 7.14 -6.73
CA GLU A 43 13.04 5.74 -7.13
C GLU A 43 12.50 4.79 -6.05
N MET A 44 11.31 4.23 -6.29
CA MET A 44 10.71 3.27 -5.38
C MET A 44 11.21 1.84 -5.64
N THR A 45 12.26 1.45 -4.92
CA THR A 45 12.79 0.07 -4.95
C THR A 45 11.82 -0.93 -4.29
N ASP A 46 11.92 -2.21 -4.65
CA ASP A 46 11.14 -3.27 -4.00
C ASP A 46 11.38 -3.33 -2.49
N ALA A 47 12.63 -3.17 -2.05
CA ALA A 47 12.99 -3.18 -0.64
C ALA A 47 12.35 -2.01 0.12
N TRP A 48 12.33 -0.81 -0.49
CA TRP A 48 11.64 0.34 0.09
C TRP A 48 10.13 0.10 0.16
N PHE A 49 9.53 -0.43 -0.90
CA PHE A 49 8.11 -0.74 -0.91
C PHE A 49 7.75 -1.79 0.14
N THR A 50 8.53 -2.86 0.31
CA THR A 50 8.31 -3.86 1.36
C THR A 50 8.35 -3.27 2.77
N ALA A 51 9.18 -2.25 3.02
CA ALA A 51 9.25 -1.60 4.32
C ALA A 51 8.03 -0.71 4.62
N TRP A 52 7.41 -0.14 3.58
CA TRP A 52 6.37 0.88 3.73
C TRP A 52 4.97 0.44 3.30
N ALA A 53 4.83 -0.65 2.54
CA ALA A 53 3.54 -1.24 2.19
C ALA A 53 2.73 -1.58 3.46
N GLY A 54 1.41 -1.41 3.38
CA GLY A 54 0.49 -1.64 4.50
C GLY A 54 0.40 -0.48 5.50
N HIS A 55 1.21 0.57 5.37
CA HIS A 55 0.98 1.83 6.09
C HIS A 55 -0.18 2.60 5.45
N SER A 56 -0.79 3.51 6.23
CA SER A 56 -1.74 4.46 5.66
C SER A 56 -1.06 5.38 4.65
N LEU A 57 -1.87 5.95 3.76
CA LEU A 57 -1.40 6.72 2.60
C LEU A 57 -0.49 7.90 2.98
N GLU A 58 -0.81 8.60 4.06
CA GLU A 58 -0.05 9.79 4.48
C GLU A 58 1.39 9.44 4.92
N PRO A 59 1.63 8.51 5.86
CA PRO A 59 2.97 8.02 6.17
C PRO A 59 3.71 7.44 4.96
N PHE A 60 2.99 6.75 4.06
CA PHE A 60 3.57 6.17 2.85
C PHE A 60 4.14 7.25 1.92
N ILE A 61 3.40 8.34 1.70
CA ILE A 61 3.86 9.46 0.88
C ILE A 61 4.95 10.28 1.61
N GLU A 62 4.79 10.52 2.92
CA GLU A 62 5.77 11.26 3.73
C GLU A 62 7.14 10.56 3.76
N ALA A 63 7.16 9.23 3.75
CA ALA A 63 8.39 8.46 3.69
C ALA A 63 9.17 8.66 2.38
N ALA A 64 8.46 8.88 1.26
CA ALA A 64 9.08 9.13 -0.04
C ALA A 64 9.46 10.60 -0.21
N PHE A 65 8.62 11.50 0.29
CA PHE A 65 8.75 12.95 0.14
C PHE A 65 8.56 13.68 1.47
N PRO A 66 9.57 13.66 2.35
CA PRO A 66 9.45 14.27 3.67
C PRO A 66 9.29 15.79 3.56
N GLY A 67 8.40 16.34 4.37
CA GLY A 67 8.21 17.79 4.49
C GLY A 67 7.40 18.44 3.34
N LEU A 68 6.67 17.66 2.55
CA LEU A 68 5.69 18.21 1.62
C LEU A 68 4.60 19.01 2.36
N SER A 69 4.05 20.02 1.68
CA SER A 69 2.81 20.64 2.15
C SER A 69 1.65 19.64 2.06
N ALA A 70 0.58 19.89 2.81
CA ALA A 70 -0.60 19.04 2.79
C ALA A 70 -1.20 18.94 1.38
N GLU A 71 -1.24 20.04 0.64
CA GLU A 71 -1.77 20.12 -0.72
C GLU A 71 -0.93 19.31 -1.71
N ALA A 72 0.40 19.35 -1.58
CA ALA A 72 1.30 18.57 -2.42
C ALA A 72 1.16 17.06 -2.13
N ARG A 73 1.04 16.69 -0.85
CA ARG A 73 0.81 15.31 -0.42
C ARG A 73 -0.52 14.78 -0.94
N GLU A 74 -1.59 15.57 -0.82
CA GLU A 74 -2.91 15.24 -1.34
C GLU A 74 -2.89 15.05 -2.86
N ALA A 75 -2.22 15.94 -3.61
CA ALA A 75 -2.11 15.84 -5.06
C ALA A 75 -1.39 14.56 -5.51
N ILE A 76 -0.36 14.12 -4.78
CA ILE A 76 0.30 12.82 -5.03
C ILE A 76 -0.64 11.66 -4.67
N GLY A 77 -1.35 11.77 -3.54
CA GLY A 77 -2.34 10.79 -3.09
C GLY A 77 -3.43 10.53 -4.13
N VAL A 78 -4.03 11.59 -4.65
CA VAL A 78 -5.08 11.50 -5.68
C VAL A 78 -4.56 10.80 -6.93
N LYS A 79 -3.38 11.18 -7.44
CA LYS A 79 -2.78 10.53 -8.61
C LYS A 79 -2.53 9.04 -8.40
N GLY A 80 -2.04 8.66 -7.22
CA GLY A 80 -1.83 7.25 -6.86
C GLY A 80 -3.12 6.45 -6.84
N LEU A 81 -4.19 7.03 -6.29
CA LEU A 81 -5.51 6.39 -6.22
C LEU A 81 -6.25 6.36 -7.56
N GLU A 82 -6.00 7.31 -8.46
CA GLU A 82 -6.59 7.31 -9.80
C GLU A 82 -5.92 6.30 -10.74
N LEU A 83 -4.63 6.00 -10.50
CA LEU A 83 -3.86 5.07 -11.31
C LEU A 83 -4.07 3.59 -10.93
N PHE A 84 -4.50 3.33 -9.70
CA PHE A 84 -4.73 1.99 -9.16
C PHE A 84 -6.22 1.65 -9.11
#